data_AF-A0A1F5C1W7-F1
#
_entry.id   AF-A0A1F5C1W7-F1
#
_cell.length_a   1.000
_cell.length_b   1.000
_cell.length_c   1.000
_cell.angle_alpha   90.00
_cell.angle_beta   90.00
_cell.angle_gamma   90.00
#
_symmetry.space_group_name_H-M   'P 1'
#
loop_
_entity.id
_entity.type
_entity.pdbx_description
1 polymer ?
#
loop_
_entity_poly.entity_id
_entity_poly.type
_entity_poly.pdbx_seq_one_letter_code
_entity_poly.pdbx_strand_id
1 'polypeptide(L)' 'MMNFLEALPPGLWSSIWYVIIATIVFVIYFLPTWIAIGKNNSVLIFFLNLFLGVTGIVWLILFIWACASSKRG' A
#
# COMPACT_ATOMS: atom_id res chain seq x y z
N MET A 1 -22.04 -28.94 -20.43
CA MET A 1 -22.60 -28.08 -19.37
C MET A 1 -21.59 -26.97 -19.15
N MET A 2 -21.96 -25.69 -19.35
CA MET A 2 -21.06 -24.57 -19.05
C MET A 2 -20.90 -24.49 -17.52
N ASN A 3 -19.66 -24.39 -17.05
CA ASN A 3 -19.40 -24.14 -15.64
C ASN A 3 -19.76 -22.70 -15.31
N PHE A 4 -20.20 -22.44 -14.07
CA PHE A 4 -20.62 -21.11 -13.62
C PHE A 4 -19.59 -20.00 -13.90
N LEU A 5 -18.30 -20.35 -13.88
CA LEU A 5 -17.18 -19.44 -14.16
C LEU A 5 -17.14 -18.94 -15.62
N GLU A 6 -17.65 -19.73 -16.56
CA GLU A 6 -17.73 -19.37 -17.98
C GLU A 6 -19.00 -18.57 -18.32
N ALA A 7 -19.95 -18.50 -17.38
CA ALA A 7 -21.17 -17.70 -17.52
C ALA A 7 -20.97 -16.22 -17.12
N LEU A 8 -19.77 -15.84 -16.68
CA LEU A 8 -19.43 -14.48 -16.28
C LEU A 8 -19.29 -13.55 -17.50
N PRO A 9 -19.66 -12.26 -17.40
CA PRO A 9 -19.59 -11.33 -18.51
C PRO A 9 -18.14 -11.12 -18.97
N PRO A 10 -17.91 -10.99 -20.30
CA PRO A 10 -16.58 -10.75 -20.84
C PRO A 10 -16.00 -9.45 -20.26
N GLY A 11 -14.84 -9.56 -19.60
CA GLY A 11 -14.16 -8.44 -18.94
C GLY A 11 -14.15 -8.50 -17.41
N LEU A 12 -15.04 -9.27 -16.77
CA LEU A 12 -15.04 -9.41 -15.30
C LEU A 12 -13.73 -10.03 -14.78
N TRP A 13 -13.17 -10.98 -15.53
CA TRP A 13 -11.88 -11.60 -15.21
C TRP A 13 -10.75 -10.58 -15.16
N SER A 14 -10.74 -9.64 -16.11
CA SER A 14 -9.76 -8.55 -16.17
C SER A 14 -9.91 -7.61 -14.97
N SER A 15 -11.15 -7.28 -14.58
CA SER A 15 -11.42 -6.45 -13.40
C SER A 15 -10.90 -7.07 -12.11
N ILE A 16 -11.02 -8.39 -11.94
CA ILE A 16 -10.48 -9.10 -10.77
C ILE A 16 -8.96 -8.90 -10.68
N TRP A 17 -8.24 -9.05 -11.79
CA TRP A 17 -6.79 -8.81 -11.82
C TRP A 17 -6.41 -7.38 -11.46
N TYR A 18 -7.12 -6.38 -11.97
CA TYR A 18 -6.88 -4.99 -11.62
C TYR A 18 -7.09 -4.73 -10.13
N VAL A 19 -8.14 -5.30 -9.52
CA VAL A 19 -8.41 -5.17 -8.09
C VAL A 19 -7.30 -5.83 -7.25
N ILE A 20 -6.83 -7.02 -7.65
CA ILE A 20 -5.73 -7.71 -6.96
C ILE A 20 -4.46 -6.87 -7.01
N ILE A 21 -4.07 -6.37 -8.18
CA ILE A 21 -2.86 -5.55 -8.35
C ILE A 21 -2.99 -4.24 -7.56
N ALA A 22 -4.13 -3.54 -7.66
CA ALA A 22 -4.37 -2.31 -6.93
C ALA A 22 -4.30 -2.52 -5.42
N THR A 23 -4.83 -3.64 -4.91
CA THR A 23 -4.76 -4.01 -3.50
C THR A 23 -3.31 -4.22 -3.06
N ILE A 24 -2.52 -4.98 -3.82
CA ILE A 24 -1.10 -5.23 -3.51
C ILE A 24 -0.32 -3.91 -3.52
N VAL A 25 -0.51 -3.07 -4.54
CA VAL A 25 0.15 -1.76 -4.64
C VAL A 25 -0.23 -0.87 -3.47
N PHE A 26 -1.51 -0.82 -3.10
CA PHE A 26 -1.98 -0.04 -1.95
C PHE A 26 -1.31 -0.49 -0.64
N VAL A 27 -1.25 -1.80 -0.41
CA VAL A 27 -0.59 -2.39 0.77
C VAL A 27 0.90 -2.02 0.82
N ILE A 28 1.61 -2.17 -0.30
CA ILE A 28 3.04 -1.81 -0.39
C ILE A 28 3.21 -0.30 -0.18
N TYR A 29 2.35 0.52 -0.79
CA TYR A 29 2.43 1.97 -0.68
C TYR A 29 2.33 2.44 0.77
N PHE A 30 1.48 1.82 1.60
CA PHE A 30 1.33 2.18 3.01
C PHE A 30 2.31 1.46 3.97
N LEU A 31 3.23 0.64 3.46
CA LEU A 31 4.20 -0.09 4.28
C LEU A 31 5.03 0.81 5.23
N PRO A 32 5.56 1.98 4.82
CA PRO A 32 6.26 2.89 5.73
C PRO A 32 5.38 3.36 6.89
N THR A 33 4.10 3.62 6.59
CA THR A 33 3.11 4.03 7.60
C THR A 33 2.89 2.92 8.63
N TRP A 34 2.69 1.69 8.17
CA TRP A 34 2.44 0.56 9.07
C TRP A 34 3.63 0.25 9.98
N ILE A 35 4.85 0.33 9.45
CA ILE A 35 6.07 0.17 10.26
C ILE A 35 6.21 1.28 11.30
N ALA A 36 5.72 2.48 10.98
CA ALA A 36 5.77 3.62 11.88
C ALA A 36 4.72 3.58 13.01
N ILE A 37 3.73 2.67 12.98
CA ILE A 37 2.69 2.58 14.03
C ILE A 37 3.32 2.41 15.42
N GLY A 38 2.87 3.22 16.38
CA GLY A 38 3.41 3.23 17.75
C GLY A 38 4.78 3.91 17.91
N LYS A 39 5.34 4.46 16.83
CA LYS A 39 6.60 5.24 16.85
C LYS A 39 6.32 6.72 16.91
N ASN A 40 7.31 7.47 17.37
CA ASN A 40 7.13 8.89 17.68
C ASN A 40 6.73 9.72 16.45
N ASN A 41 7.28 9.38 15.28
CA ASN A 41 7.05 10.08 14.01
C ASN A 41 5.94 9.45 13.14
N SER A 42 5.13 8.54 13.69
CA SER A 42 4.04 7.84 12.98
C SER A 42 3.16 8.74 12.10
N VAL A 43 2.62 9.80 12.70
CA VAL A 43 1.70 10.74 12.03
C VAL A 43 2.38 11.48 10.89
N LEU A 44 3.64 11.91 11.11
CA LEU A 44 4.41 12.63 10.11
C LEU A 44 4.76 11.72 8.92
N ILE A 45 5.19 10.49 9.19
CA ILE A 45 5.48 9.49 8.16
C ILE A 45 4.21 9.18 7.35
N PHE A 46 3.05 9.06 8.01
CA PHE A 46 1.78 8.84 7.31
C PHE A 46 1.45 9.97 6.32
N PHE A 47 1.46 11.22 6.78
CA PHE A 47 1.11 12.35 5.92
C PHE A 47 2.12 12.54 4.78
N LEU A 48 3.41 12.44 5.06
CA LEU A 48 4.42 12.52 4.01
C LEU A 48 4.27 11.37 2.99
N ASN A 49 3.94 10.16 3.46
CA ASN A 49 3.70 9.02 2.58
C ASN A 49 2.47 9.25 1.70
N LEU A 50 1.37 9.75 2.28
CA LEU A 50 0.11 10.02 1.58
C LEU A 50 0.25 11.06 0.45
N PHE A 51 1.02 12.12 0.67
CA PHE A 51 1.16 13.20 -0.32
C PHE A 51 2.34 13.01 -1.28
N LEU A 52 3.46 12.45 -0.80
CA LEU A 52 4.73 12.45 -1.55
C LEU A 52 5.25 11.04 -1.86
N GLY A 53 4.64 9.97 -1.34
CA GLY A 53 5.07 8.59 -1.53
C GLY A 53 5.06 8.12 -2.98
N VAL A 54 4.35 8.78 -3.89
CA VAL A 54 4.30 8.39 -5.31
C VAL A 54 5.65 8.56 -6.03
N THR A 55 6.52 9.45 -5.52
CA THR A 55 7.80 9.78 -6.14
C THR A 55 8.85 8.68 -6.04
N GLY A 56 8.56 7.57 -5.32
CA GLY A 56 9.46 6.43 -5.11
C GLY A 56 10.64 6.72 -4.19
N ILE A 57 11.38 7.80 -4.46
CA ILE A 57 12.51 8.27 -3.63
C ILE A 57 12.01 8.69 -2.25
N VAL A 58 10.95 9.51 -2.17
CA VAL A 58 10.37 9.90 -0.88
C VAL A 58 9.83 8.67 -0.15
N TRP A 59 9.21 7.73 -0.85
CA TRP A 59 8.74 6.49 -0.25
C TRP A 59 9.89 5.71 0.40
N LEU A 60 11.04 5.56 -0.27
CA LEU A 60 12.23 4.90 0.28
C LEU A 60 12.79 5.64 1.51
N ILE A 61 12.88 6.98 1.44
CA ILE A 61 13.34 7.79 2.59
C ILE A 61 12.41 7.58 3.78
N LEU A 62 11.09 7.64 3.56
CA LEU A 62 10.09 7.41 4.61
C LEU A 62 10.12 5.99 5.14
N PHE A 63 10.38 4.99 4.28
CA PHE A 63 10.52 3.60 4.69
C PHE A 63 11.72 3.42 5.63
N ILE A 64 12.89 3.92 5.24
CA ILE A 64 14.10 3.88 6.07
C ILE A 64 13.86 4.63 7.38
N TRP A 65 13.22 5.80 7.33
CA TRP A 65 12.92 6.59 8.52
C TRP A 65 11.92 5.88 9.45
N ALA A 66 10.89 5.23 8.89
CA ALA A 66 9.95 4.42 9.66
C ALA A 66 10.67 3.28 10.38
N CYS A 67 11.61 2.60 9.71
CA CYS A 67 12.43 1.57 10.32
C CYS A 67 13.30 2.11 11.46
N ALA A 68 13.97 3.26 11.24
CA ALA A 68 14.89 3.86 12.20
C ALA A 68 14.23 4.62 13.37
N SER A 69 12.95 4.99 13.25
CA SER A 69 12.24 5.74 14.29
C SER A 69 12.09 4.91 15.58
N SER A 70 12.23 5.57 16.73
CA SER A 70 12.06 4.95 18.05
C SER A 70 10.59 4.93 18.49
N LYS A 71 10.25 4.02 19.40
CA LYS A 71 8.93 3.97 20.03
C LYS A 71 8.68 5.26 20.80
N ARG A 72 7.42 5.69 20.83
CA ARG A 72 7.00 6.81 21.69
C ARG A 72 7.10 6.30 23.14
N GLY A 73 8.00 6.92 23.92
CA GLY A 73 8.28 6.56 25.31
C GLY A 73 7.07 6.75 26.22
#